data_AF-A0A3S5CBS6-F1
#
_entry.id   AF-A0A3S5CBS6-F1
#
_cell.length_a   1.000
_cell.length_b   1.000
_cell.length_c   1.000
_cell.angle_alpha   90.00
_cell.angle_beta   90.00
_cell.angle_gamma   90.00
#
_symmetry.space_group_name_H-M   'P 1'
#
loop_
_entity.id
_entity.type
_entity.pdbx_description
1 polymer ?
#
loop_
_entity_poly.entity_id
_entity_poly.type
_entity_poly.pdbx_seq_one_letter_code
_entity_poly.pdbx_strand_id
1 'polypeptide(L)'
;MLNSLYESRLATFDSWVYDGSANCTREKLAKAGFYWIPSKEKDCVRCFMCSKELDGWEPDDDPMAEHRSHSSECPFLSMKPFEDMTVEEAIHAYLIWFKYLLSSKEQTYISNFTLALDSYIDEYKTRLYSLWESASCDGSPNRKKRKKGAAQSKKANTDKPESPIRRTTRARTKR
;
A
#
# COMPACT_ATOMS: atom_id res chain seq x y z
N MET A 1 -0.34 -21.91 0.27
CA MET A 1 -1.17 -22.42 1.37
C MET A 1 -0.36 -23.08 2.49
N LEU A 2 0.98 -23.01 2.45
CA LEU A 2 1.79 -23.34 3.62
C LEU A 2 1.39 -22.40 4.78
N ASN A 3 1.30 -22.92 6.00
CA ASN A 3 0.94 -22.18 7.22
C ASN A 3 -0.54 -21.76 7.37
N SER A 4 -1.46 -22.35 6.59
CA SER A 4 -2.90 -22.18 6.83
C SER A 4 -3.38 -22.82 8.13
N LEU A 5 -2.73 -23.91 8.57
CA LEU A 5 -3.01 -24.58 9.82
C LEU A 5 -2.32 -23.88 10.99
N TYR A 6 -3.01 -23.85 12.13
CA TYR A 6 -2.48 -23.27 13.37
C TYR A 6 -1.15 -23.93 13.79
N GLU A 7 -1.09 -25.26 13.80
CA GLU A 7 0.12 -26.00 14.19
C GLU A 7 1.32 -25.68 13.28
N SER A 8 1.09 -25.55 11.97
CA SER A 8 2.14 -25.15 11.04
C SER A 8 2.67 -23.74 11.32
N ARG A 9 1.80 -22.80 11.72
CA ARG A 9 2.23 -21.46 12.14
C ARG A 9 3.00 -21.50 13.44
N LEU A 10 2.49 -22.21 14.44
CA LEU A 10 3.13 -22.31 15.74
C LEU A 10 4.53 -22.92 15.65
N ALA A 11 4.70 -23.95 14.81
CA ALA A 11 5.98 -24.60 14.56
C ALA A 11 7.05 -23.67 13.95
N THR A 12 6.66 -22.51 13.40
CA THR A 12 7.64 -21.53 12.92
C THR A 12 8.32 -20.77 14.05
N PHE A 13 7.74 -20.69 15.25
CA PHE A 13 8.28 -19.89 16.36
C PHE A 13 9.29 -20.67 17.21
N ASP A 14 10.42 -21.05 16.61
CA ASP A 14 11.45 -21.87 17.28
C ASP A 14 12.20 -21.10 18.37
N SER A 15 12.53 -19.83 18.14
CA SER A 15 13.31 -19.00 19.08
C SER A 15 12.62 -17.67 19.43
N TRP A 16 11.28 -17.68 19.54
CA TRP A 16 10.53 -16.49 19.93
C TRP A 16 10.77 -16.14 21.40
N VAL A 17 11.00 -14.86 21.70
CA VAL A 17 11.53 -14.40 22.99
C VAL A 17 10.48 -14.22 24.09
N TYR A 18 9.20 -14.09 23.73
CA TYR A 18 8.12 -13.84 24.69
C TYR A 18 7.33 -15.11 24.99
N ASP A 19 7.33 -15.50 26.27
CA ASP A 19 6.62 -16.65 26.81
C ASP A 19 5.84 -16.30 28.09
N GLY A 20 5.26 -17.32 28.74
CA GLY A 20 4.66 -17.20 30.07
C GLY A 20 3.52 -16.17 30.15
N SER A 21 3.74 -15.09 30.90
CA SER A 21 2.75 -14.04 31.19
C SER A 21 2.65 -12.95 30.13
N ALA A 22 3.49 -12.96 29.10
CA ALA A 22 3.42 -11.97 28.03
C ALA A 22 2.09 -12.07 27.26
N ASN A 23 1.67 -10.94 26.70
CA ASN A 23 0.54 -10.92 25.77
C ASN A 23 0.97 -11.29 24.35
N CYS A 24 2.21 -11.00 23.96
CA CYS A 24 2.75 -11.31 22.64
C CYS A 24 3.45 -12.69 22.57
N THR A 25 2.79 -13.76 23.04
CA THR A 25 3.37 -15.11 22.96
C THR A 25 3.26 -15.72 21.56
N ARG A 26 4.12 -16.70 21.25
CA ARG A 26 4.07 -17.48 20.00
C ARG A 26 2.68 -18.10 19.72
N GLU A 27 1.98 -18.57 20.74
CA GLU A 27 0.64 -19.15 20.60
C GLU A 27 -0.38 -18.10 20.20
N LYS A 28 -0.30 -16.90 20.78
CA LYS A 28 -1.20 -15.79 20.45
C LYS A 28 -0.92 -15.22 19.07
N LEU A 29 0.36 -15.12 18.66
CA LEU A 29 0.74 -14.77 17.29
C LEU A 29 0.21 -15.78 16.28
N ALA A 30 0.41 -17.08 16.53
CA ALA A 30 -0.10 -18.14 15.67
C ALA A 30 -1.64 -18.15 15.61
N LYS A 31 -2.33 -17.88 16.72
CA LYS A 31 -3.80 -17.72 16.77
C LYS A 31 -4.27 -16.49 15.99
N ALA A 32 -3.50 -15.40 16.02
CA ALA A 32 -3.76 -14.20 15.22
C ALA A 32 -3.45 -14.37 13.72
N GLY A 33 -3.02 -15.55 13.28
CA GLY A 33 -2.77 -15.85 11.87
C GLY A 33 -1.35 -15.54 11.42
N PHE A 34 -0.44 -15.24 12.34
CA PHE A 34 0.96 -14.95 12.04
C PHE A 34 1.84 -16.20 12.09
N TYR A 35 2.85 -16.25 11.23
CA TYR A 35 3.99 -17.16 11.33
C TYR A 35 5.28 -16.36 11.31
N TRP A 36 6.31 -16.88 11.97
CA TRP A 36 7.60 -16.23 12.11
C TRP A 36 8.41 -16.30 10.81
N ILE A 37 9.05 -15.19 10.44
CA ILE A 37 9.93 -15.08 9.26
C ILE A 37 11.27 -14.44 9.66
N PRO A 38 12.15 -15.18 10.35
CA PRO A 38 13.38 -14.64 10.96
C PRO A 38 14.42 -14.14 9.95
N SER A 39 14.25 -14.41 8.66
CA SER A 39 15.18 -13.99 7.60
C SER A 39 15.18 -12.48 7.34
N LYS A 40 14.25 -11.71 7.94
CA LYS A 40 14.16 -10.25 7.78
C LYS A 40 14.67 -9.53 9.01
N GLU A 41 13.92 -9.63 10.10
CA GLU A 41 14.26 -9.12 11.44
C GLU A 41 13.96 -10.22 12.46
N LYS A 42 14.58 -10.15 13.64
CA LYS A 42 14.50 -11.22 14.66
C LYS A 42 13.08 -11.51 15.13
N ASP A 43 12.20 -10.51 15.14
CA ASP A 43 10.82 -10.60 15.60
C ASP A 43 9.81 -10.41 14.46
N CYS A 44 10.25 -10.47 13.20
CA CYS A 44 9.35 -10.29 12.06
C CYS A 44 8.40 -11.48 11.91
N VAL A 45 7.11 -11.18 11.79
CA VAL A 45 6.05 -12.16 11.52
C VAL A 45 5.24 -11.78 10.29
N ARG A 46 4.65 -12.76 9.61
CA ARG A 46 3.78 -12.53 8.45
C ARG A 46 2.44 -13.25 8.62
N CYS A 47 1.35 -12.58 8.28
CA CYS A 47 0.05 -13.23 8.20
C CYS A 47 -0.01 -14.18 7.01
N PHE A 48 -0.48 -15.42 7.20
CA PHE A 48 -0.61 -16.39 6.09
C PHE A 48 -1.67 -16.01 5.05
N MET A 49 -2.64 -15.18 5.44
CA MET A 49 -3.80 -14.81 4.63
C MET A 49 -3.57 -13.50 3.86
N CYS A 50 -3.41 -12.37 4.58
CA CYS A 50 -3.24 -11.06 3.95
C CYS A 50 -1.77 -10.74 3.59
N SER A 51 -0.82 -11.59 3.99
CA SER A 51 0.62 -11.37 3.80
C SER A 51 1.19 -10.11 4.48
N LYS A 52 0.42 -9.45 5.37
CA LYS A 52 0.91 -8.33 6.16
C LYS A 52 2.06 -8.79 7.06
N GLU A 53 3.17 -8.06 7.01
CA GLU A 53 4.32 -8.24 7.88
C GLU A 53 4.29 -7.19 8.98
N LEU A 54 4.66 -7.61 10.20
CA LEU A 54 4.81 -6.78 11.39
C LEU A 54 6.08 -7.19 12.13
N ASP A 55 6.76 -6.22 12.70
CA ASP A 55 7.97 -6.32 13.52
C ASP A 55 7.91 -5.27 14.63
N GLY A 56 8.90 -5.26 15.53
CA GLY A 56 8.94 -4.34 16.66
C GLY A 56 7.98 -4.71 17.79
N TRP A 57 7.78 -6.01 18.05
CA TRP A 57 6.82 -6.50 19.03
C TRP A 57 7.29 -6.26 20.46
N GLU A 58 6.37 -5.80 21.30
CA GLU A 58 6.54 -5.66 22.74
C GLU A 58 5.80 -6.78 23.51
N PRO A 59 6.21 -7.11 24.75
CA PRO A 59 5.58 -8.17 25.53
C PRO A 59 4.07 -7.97 25.75
N ASP A 60 3.60 -6.73 25.83
CA ASP A 60 2.21 -6.38 26.17
C ASP A 60 1.29 -6.27 24.95
N ASP A 61 1.84 -6.32 23.72
CA ASP A 61 1.06 -6.24 22.49
C ASP A 61 0.05 -7.38 22.38
N ASP A 62 -1.14 -7.07 21.88
CA ASP A 62 -2.14 -8.07 21.50
C ASP A 62 -2.02 -8.36 20.00
N PRO A 63 -1.52 -9.56 19.60
CA PRO A 63 -1.35 -9.89 18.20
C PRO A 63 -2.61 -9.76 17.35
N MET A 64 -3.79 -10.02 17.91
CA MET A 64 -5.05 -9.91 17.17
C MET A 64 -5.48 -8.43 17.03
N ALA A 65 -5.21 -7.60 18.04
CA ALA A 65 -5.45 -6.17 17.95
C ALA A 65 -4.53 -5.53 16.90
N GLU A 66 -3.24 -5.88 16.91
CA GLU A 66 -2.26 -5.41 15.92
C GLU A 66 -2.61 -5.88 14.50
N HIS A 67 -3.12 -7.10 14.34
CA HIS A 67 -3.60 -7.54 13.03
C HIS A 67 -4.76 -6.67 12.54
N ARG A 68 -5.73 -6.36 13.40
CA ARG A 68 -6.88 -5.51 13.03
C ARG A 68 -6.46 -4.06 12.72
N SER A 69 -5.52 -3.49 13.47
CA SER A 69 -5.06 -2.12 13.27
C SER A 69 -4.31 -1.97 11.94
N HIS A 70 -3.50 -2.97 11.57
CA HIS A 70 -2.61 -2.90 10.41
C HIS A 70 -3.17 -3.56 9.14
N SER A 71 -4.21 -4.39 9.24
CA SER A 71 -4.84 -5.07 8.10
C SER A 71 -6.30 -5.42 8.40
N SER A 72 -7.13 -4.39 8.67
CA SER A 72 -8.55 -4.55 9.02
C SER A 72 -9.39 -5.30 7.97
N GLU A 73 -8.96 -5.29 6.71
CA GLU A 73 -9.63 -5.98 5.60
C GLU A 73 -9.14 -7.43 5.39
N CYS A 74 -8.25 -7.94 6.25
CA CYS A 74 -7.75 -9.30 6.15
C CYS A 74 -8.92 -10.30 6.28
N PRO A 75 -9.13 -11.20 5.28
CA PRO A 75 -10.23 -12.18 5.31
C PRO A 75 -10.21 -13.05 6.57
N PHE A 76 -9.02 -13.37 7.09
CA PHE A 76 -8.84 -14.20 8.28
C PHE A 76 -9.54 -13.65 9.51
N LEU A 77 -9.63 -12.31 9.66
CA LEU A 77 -10.27 -11.67 10.81
C LEU A 77 -11.78 -11.93 10.90
N SER A 78 -12.40 -12.33 9.79
CA SER A 78 -13.82 -12.66 9.69
C SER A 78 -14.11 -14.16 9.61
N MET A 79 -13.07 -14.99 9.54
CA MET A 79 -13.22 -16.44 9.42
C MET A 79 -13.54 -17.09 10.75
N LYS A 80 -14.41 -18.10 10.71
CA LYS A 80 -14.61 -19.02 11.83
C LYS A 80 -13.44 -20.00 11.93
N PRO A 81 -13.21 -20.63 13.10
CA PRO A 81 -12.35 -21.80 13.20
C PRO A 81 -12.75 -22.85 12.16
N PHE A 82 -11.77 -23.59 11.64
CA PHE A 82 -12.02 -24.55 10.57
C PHE A 82 -12.97 -25.67 10.99
N GLU A 83 -12.86 -26.07 12.25
CA GLU A 83 -13.66 -27.12 12.89
C GLU A 83 -15.14 -26.74 12.99
N ASP A 84 -15.44 -25.43 13.00
CA ASP A 84 -16.79 -24.88 13.13
C ASP A 84 -17.38 -24.44 11.77
N MET A 85 -16.64 -24.57 10.67
CA MET A 85 -17.08 -24.16 9.34
C MET A 85 -17.85 -25.28 8.62
N THR A 86 -18.95 -24.90 7.98
CA THR A 86 -19.58 -25.73 6.95
C THR A 86 -18.72 -25.77 5.68
N VAL A 87 -18.98 -26.76 4.81
CA VAL A 87 -18.31 -26.85 3.49
C VAL A 87 -18.55 -25.60 2.65
N GLU A 88 -19.77 -25.05 2.69
CA GLU A 88 -20.12 -23.83 1.97
C GLU A 88 -19.31 -22.62 2.47
N GLU A 89 -19.22 -22.44 3.78
CA GLU A 89 -18.41 -21.37 4.39
C GLU A 89 -16.93 -21.51 4.07
N ALA A 90 -16.41 -22.75 4.09
CA ALA A 90 -15.03 -23.02 3.70
C ALA A 90 -14.78 -22.65 2.22
N ILE A 91 -15.67 -23.05 1.31
CA ILE A 91 -15.59 -22.69 -0.12
C ILE A 91 -15.64 -21.17 -0.27
N HIS A 92 -16.58 -20.49 0.39
CA HIS A 92 -16.65 -19.02 0.35
C HIS A 92 -15.38 -18.37 0.87
N ALA A 93 -14.80 -18.84 1.98
CA ALA A 93 -13.53 -18.33 2.48
C ALA A 93 -12.38 -18.54 1.48
N TYR A 94 -12.30 -19.70 0.82
CA TYR A 94 -11.32 -19.95 -0.24
C TYR A 94 -11.49 -19.02 -1.45
N LEU A 95 -12.74 -18.77 -1.88
CA LEU A 95 -13.02 -17.85 -2.98
C LEU A 95 -12.69 -16.41 -2.62
N ILE A 96 -13.00 -15.97 -1.38
CA ILE A 96 -12.61 -14.65 -0.87
C ILE A 96 -11.10 -14.51 -0.85
N TRP A 97 -10.37 -15.52 -0.35
CA TRP A 97 -8.90 -15.52 -0.36
C TRP A 97 -8.35 -15.44 -1.79
N PHE A 98 -8.87 -16.27 -2.71
CA PHE A 98 -8.39 -16.28 -4.09
C PHE A 98 -8.64 -14.93 -4.78
N LYS A 99 -9.81 -14.33 -4.58
CA LYS A 99 -10.13 -12.99 -5.06
C LYS A 99 -9.19 -11.93 -4.46
N TYR A 100 -8.96 -11.98 -3.15
CA TYR A 100 -8.03 -11.07 -2.46
C TYR A 100 -6.61 -11.20 -3.00
N LEU A 101 -6.14 -12.44 -3.21
CA LEU A 101 -4.84 -12.73 -3.78
C LEU A 101 -4.70 -12.15 -5.19
N LEU A 102 -5.66 -12.42 -6.08
CA LEU A 102 -5.65 -11.88 -7.44
C LEU A 102 -5.66 -10.35 -7.43
N SER A 103 -6.55 -9.73 -6.64
CA SER A 103 -6.62 -8.28 -6.52
C SER A 103 -5.31 -7.68 -5.99
N SER A 104 -4.67 -8.30 -5.00
CA SER A 104 -3.38 -7.84 -4.47
C SER A 104 -2.26 -7.88 -5.52
N LYS A 105 -2.24 -8.92 -6.36
CA LYS A 105 -1.26 -9.06 -7.45
C LYS A 105 -1.51 -8.05 -8.56
N GLU A 106 -2.77 -7.84 -8.94
CA GLU A 106 -3.16 -6.82 -9.91
C GLU A 106 -2.77 -5.42 -9.44
N GLN A 107 -3.09 -5.06 -8.20
CA GLN A 107 -2.74 -3.74 -7.65
C GLN A 107 -1.23 -3.53 -7.60
N THR A 108 -0.46 -4.56 -7.24
CA THR A 108 1.01 -4.49 -7.26
C THR A 108 1.52 -4.24 -8.67
N TYR A 109 1.04 -4.99 -9.67
CA TYR A 109 1.43 -4.82 -11.06
C TYR A 109 1.09 -3.42 -11.60
N ILE A 110 -0.15 -2.96 -11.36
CA ILE A 110 -0.61 -1.63 -11.76
C ILE A 110 0.27 -0.55 -11.11
N SER A 111 0.50 -0.63 -9.80
CA SER A 111 1.31 0.37 -9.09
C SER A 111 2.75 0.44 -9.62
N ASN A 112 3.39 -0.71 -9.87
CA ASN A 112 4.74 -0.77 -10.41
C ASN A 112 4.80 -0.17 -11.83
N PHE A 113 3.79 -0.45 -12.65
CA PHE A 113 3.69 0.12 -14.00
C PHE A 113 3.48 1.64 -13.95
N THR A 114 2.59 2.13 -13.10
CA THR A 114 2.35 3.57 -12.91
C THR A 114 3.62 4.28 -12.43
N LEU A 115 4.33 3.73 -11.45
CA LEU A 115 5.59 4.30 -10.96
C LEU A 115 6.67 4.35 -12.05
N ALA A 116 6.79 3.29 -12.86
CA ALA A 116 7.73 3.26 -13.98
C ALA A 116 7.37 4.32 -15.04
N LEU A 117 6.08 4.47 -15.34
CA LEU A 117 5.60 5.45 -16.30
C LEU A 117 5.81 6.89 -15.81
N ASP A 118 5.52 7.17 -14.54
CA ASP A 118 5.74 8.48 -13.92
C ASP A 118 7.23 8.85 -13.93
N SER A 119 8.10 7.90 -13.60
CA SER A 119 9.56 8.09 -13.69
C SER A 119 10.01 8.45 -15.11
N TYR A 120 9.50 7.74 -16.11
CA TYR A 120 9.82 8.01 -17.51
C TYR A 120 9.31 9.40 -17.93
N ILE A 121 8.06 9.74 -17.59
CA ILE A 121 7.47 11.04 -17.91
C ILE A 121 8.28 12.18 -17.27
N ASP A 122 8.72 12.02 -16.02
CA ASP A 122 9.46 13.06 -15.32
C ASP A 122 10.89 13.25 -15.87
N GLU A 123 11.53 12.19 -16.36
CA GLU A 123 12.77 12.29 -17.12
C GLU A 123 12.58 13.14 -18.38
N TYR A 124 11.54 12.85 -19.17
CA TYR A 124 11.23 13.60 -20.38
C TYR A 124 10.89 15.07 -20.11
N LYS A 125 10.08 15.34 -19.09
CA LYS A 125 9.78 16.71 -18.66
C LYS A 125 11.05 17.45 -18.27
N THR A 126 11.90 16.85 -17.46
CA THR A 126 13.18 17.45 -17.01
C THR A 126 14.05 17.81 -18.21
N ARG A 127 14.17 16.91 -19.18
CA ARG A 127 14.91 17.16 -20.42
C ARG A 127 14.30 18.30 -21.23
N LEU A 128 12.99 18.33 -21.42
CA LEU A 128 12.30 19.41 -22.14
C LEU A 128 12.45 20.76 -21.45
N TYR A 129 12.34 20.82 -20.12
CA TYR A 129 12.56 22.05 -19.37
C TYR A 129 13.99 22.56 -19.52
N SER A 130 15.00 21.68 -19.45
CA SER A 130 16.40 22.08 -19.66
C SER A 130 16.64 22.62 -21.08
N LEU A 131 16.04 22.01 -22.10
CA LEU A 131 16.11 22.48 -23.48
C LEU A 131 15.44 23.85 -23.63
N TRP A 132 14.26 24.03 -23.03
CA TRP A 132 13.53 25.31 -23.06
C TRP A 132 14.30 26.44 -22.35
N GLU A 133 14.90 26.15 -21.19
CA GLU A 133 15.75 27.11 -20.46
C GLU A 133 16.95 27.51 -21.31
N SER A 134 17.69 26.53 -21.87
CA SER A 134 18.85 26.81 -22.72
C SER A 134 18.50 27.68 -23.94
N ALA A 135 17.37 27.41 -24.59
CA ALA A 135 16.90 28.19 -25.73
C ALA A 135 16.38 29.59 -25.36
N SER A 136 16.00 29.80 -24.09
CA SER A 136 15.52 31.10 -23.59
C SER A 136 16.67 32.02 -23.16
N CYS A 137 17.87 31.47 -22.90
CA CYS A 137 19.08 32.21 -22.54
C CYS A 137 19.79 32.81 -23.76
N ASP A 138 19.54 32.29 -24.96
CA ASP A 138 19.99 32.89 -26.22
C ASP A 138 19.13 34.12 -26.53
N GLY A 139 19.54 35.25 -25.96
CA GLY A 139 18.91 36.55 -26.14
C GLY A 139 18.65 36.83 -27.62
N SER A 140 17.38 36.77 -28.03
CA SER A 140 16.99 37.24 -29.36
C SER A 140 16.96 38.77 -29.35
N PRO A 141 17.75 39.44 -30.20
CA PRO A 141 17.65 40.88 -30.36
C PRO A 141 16.36 41.20 -31.11
N ASN A 142 15.59 42.13 -30.54
CA ASN A 142 14.72 43.04 -31.28
C ASN A 142 13.38 42.47 -31.80
N ARG A 143 12.40 42.27 -30.90
CA ARG A 143 10.99 42.23 -31.30
C ARG A 143 10.49 43.66 -31.58
N LYS A 144 10.66 44.13 -32.83
CA LYS A 144 10.12 45.41 -33.31
C LYS A 144 8.65 45.56 -32.91
N LYS A 145 8.33 46.68 -32.23
CA LYS A 145 6.97 47.10 -31.90
C LYS A 145 6.10 47.11 -33.15
N ARG A 146 5.23 46.10 -33.31
CA ARG A 146 4.18 46.11 -34.34
C ARG A 146 3.09 47.07 -33.87
N LYS A 147 2.92 48.18 -34.59
CA LYS A 147 1.89 49.20 -34.33
C LYS A 147 0.50 48.55 -34.25
N LYS A 148 -0.27 48.91 -33.23
CA LYS A 148 -1.70 48.55 -33.11
C LYS A 148 -2.47 49.25 -34.22
N GLY A 149 -2.91 48.47 -35.21
CA GLY A 149 -4.01 48.81 -36.11
C GLY A 149 -5.24 48.03 -35.68
N ALA A 150 -6.34 48.73 -35.45
CA ALA A 150 -7.60 48.18 -34.99
C ALA A 150 -8.25 47.26 -36.04
N ALA A 151 -8.79 46.12 -35.59
CA ALA A 151 -9.91 45.45 -36.23
C ALA A 151 -10.65 44.59 -35.20
N GLN A 152 -11.95 44.84 -35.06
CA GLN A 152 -12.93 44.15 -34.22
C GLN A 152 -13.32 42.78 -34.80
N SER A 153 -13.95 41.96 -33.95
CA SER A 153 -14.89 40.84 -34.21
C SER A 153 -14.35 39.45 -33.84
N LYS A 154 -15.05 38.52 -33.18
CA LYS A 154 -16.33 38.38 -32.43
C LYS A 154 -16.23 36.98 -31.74
N LYS A 155 -16.83 36.82 -30.54
CA LYS A 155 -17.45 35.63 -29.85
C LYS A 155 -16.93 34.21 -30.18
N ALA A 156 -16.74 33.29 -29.23
CA ALA A 156 -17.74 32.82 -28.27
C ALA A 156 -17.15 32.05 -27.06
N ASN A 157 -17.97 32.07 -26.00
CA ASN A 157 -17.96 31.33 -24.73
C ASN A 157 -17.90 29.79 -24.98
N THR A 158 -17.35 28.92 -24.13
CA THR A 158 -18.00 28.47 -22.88
C THR A 158 -17.09 27.60 -21.99
N ASP A 159 -17.26 27.82 -20.69
CA ASP A 159 -17.32 26.88 -19.56
C ASP A 159 -16.05 26.21 -18.98
N LYS A 160 -15.81 26.61 -17.73
CA LYS A 160 -14.88 26.08 -16.74
C LYS A 160 -15.70 25.29 -15.72
N PRO A 161 -15.24 24.12 -15.25
CA PRO A 161 -15.58 23.67 -13.90
C PRO A 161 -14.33 23.73 -13.00
N GLU A 162 -14.51 24.38 -11.86
CA GLU A 162 -13.57 24.37 -10.75
C GLU A 162 -13.65 23.03 -10.01
N SER A 163 -12.50 22.54 -9.50
CA SER A 163 -12.49 21.65 -8.34
C SER A 163 -11.48 22.18 -7.31
N PRO A 164 -11.87 22.38 -6.05
CA PRO A 164 -10.92 22.52 -4.96
C PRO A 164 -10.86 21.20 -4.20
N ILE A 165 -9.85 20.38 -4.50
CA ILE A 165 -9.51 19.23 -3.66
C ILE A 165 -8.95 19.78 -2.34
N ARG A 166 -9.65 19.43 -1.25
CA ARG A 166 -9.24 19.70 0.14
C ARG A 166 -7.87 19.08 0.41
N ARG A 167 -6.94 19.91 0.90
CA ARG A 167 -5.71 19.46 1.56
C ARG A 167 -6.11 18.79 2.88
N THR A 168 -5.80 17.50 3.06
CA THR A 168 -5.65 16.93 4.39
C THR A 168 -4.18 16.67 4.66
N THR A 169 -3.78 17.16 5.82
CA THR A 169 -2.42 17.25 6.32
C THR A 169 -1.87 15.89 6.74
N ARG A 170 -0.64 15.62 6.32
CA ARG A 170 0.23 14.53 6.78
C ARG A 170 0.34 14.56 8.31
N ALA A 171 -0.22 13.55 8.98
CA ALA A 171 -0.01 13.34 10.40
C ALA A 171 1.35 12.66 10.63
N ARG A 172 1.91 13.00 11.78
CA ARG A 172 3.31 13.01 12.17
C ARG A 172 3.71 11.68 12.83
N THR A 173 4.84 11.14 12.44
CA THR A 173 5.56 10.09 13.17
C THR A 173 6.04 10.59 14.53
N LYS A 174 5.66 9.87 15.58
CA LYS A 174 6.26 9.81 16.93
C LYS A 174 5.71 8.53 17.57
N ARG A 175 6.43 7.77 18.36
CA ARG A 175 7.85 7.66 18.70
C ARG A 175 7.94 6.36 19.50
#